data_AF-A0A1V5FWA8-F1
#
_entry.id   AF-A0A1V5FWA8-F1
#
_cell.length_a   1.000
_cell.length_b   1.000
_cell.length_c   1.000
_cell.angle_alpha   90.00
_cell.angle_beta   90.00
_cell.angle_gamma   90.00
#
_symmetry.space_group_name_H-M   'P 1'
#
loop_
_entity.id
_entity.type
_entity.pdbx_description
1 polymer ?
#
loop_
_entity_poly.entity_id
_entity_poly.type
_entity_poly.pdbx_seq_one_letter_code
_entity_poly.pdbx_strand_id
1 'polypeptide(L)'
;MNLTDSNSLLPNRPIMDVATAPDTPWHGYAAVGGFTANTPTTPGHLFQVTCTANCASFVWIDKSGNLPDIPANSVIVNPHIPSQVFVGTDWGLYYTDDIDANPVVWQRHEGLPHVMVWDMAIDRGFTTLAVFTRSRGAWAWPLPTEPANPDLLFRNGFENDL
;
A
#
# COMPACT_ATOMS: atom_id res chain seq x y z
N MET A 1 -22.02 -7.93 3.38
CA MET A 1 -21.35 -8.09 4.69
C MET A 1 -21.02 -6.70 5.22
N ASN A 2 -21.33 -6.39 6.47
CA ASN A 2 -20.96 -5.11 7.09
C ASN A 2 -19.62 -5.30 7.81
N LEU A 3 -18.58 -4.58 7.38
CA LEU A 3 -17.22 -4.68 7.92
C LEU A 3 -16.85 -3.51 8.84
N THR A 4 -17.84 -2.78 9.39
CA THR A 4 -17.55 -1.57 10.14
C THR A 4 -17.10 -1.79 11.58
N ASP A 5 -17.29 -2.97 12.18
CA ASP A 5 -16.88 -3.27 13.58
C ASP A 5 -17.33 -2.22 14.61
N SER A 6 -18.55 -1.69 14.43
CA SER A 6 -19.06 -0.54 15.21
C SER A 6 -18.11 0.68 15.22
N ASN A 7 -17.27 0.79 14.19
CA ASN A 7 -16.26 1.81 13.94
C ASN A 7 -15.21 1.95 15.05
N SER A 8 -14.81 0.82 15.65
CA SER A 8 -13.87 0.81 16.78
C SER A 8 -12.40 0.99 16.38
N LEU A 9 -12.02 0.61 15.16
CA LEU A 9 -10.64 0.67 14.67
C LEU A 9 -10.49 1.55 13.44
N LEU A 10 -11.40 1.42 12.47
CA LEU A 10 -11.43 2.31 11.32
C LEU A 10 -11.70 3.75 11.77
N PRO A 11 -10.91 4.73 11.32
CA PRO A 11 -11.17 6.12 11.63
C PRO A 11 -12.48 6.58 10.96
N ASN A 12 -13.24 7.45 11.64
CA ASN A 12 -14.37 8.15 11.03
C ASN A 12 -13.89 9.26 10.07
N ARG A 13 -13.15 8.86 9.04
CA ARG A 13 -12.57 9.69 7.98
C ARG A 13 -12.91 9.08 6.61
N PRO A 14 -12.82 9.85 5.52
CA PRO A 14 -13.09 9.33 4.18
C PRO A 14 -12.22 8.12 3.86
N ILE A 15 -12.85 7.02 3.46
CA ILE A 15 -12.16 5.90 2.80
C ILE A 15 -11.99 6.31 1.34
N MET A 16 -10.75 6.52 0.93
CA MET A 16 -10.42 7.04 -0.39
C MET A 16 -10.36 5.92 -1.42
N ASP A 17 -9.88 4.75 -1.02
CA ASP A 17 -9.71 3.59 -1.89
C ASP A 17 -9.68 2.28 -1.10
N VAL A 18 -9.98 1.17 -1.77
CA VAL A 18 -9.89 -0.19 -1.23
C VAL A 18 -9.28 -1.14 -2.26
N ALA A 19 -8.38 -2.00 -1.79
CA ALA A 19 -7.76 -3.04 -2.61
C ALA A 19 -7.89 -4.41 -1.96
N THR A 20 -7.94 -5.47 -2.77
CA THR A 20 -7.90 -6.85 -2.29
C THR A 20 -6.55 -7.47 -2.58
N ALA A 21 -6.09 -8.35 -1.71
CA ALA A 21 -4.90 -9.14 -1.99
C ALA A 21 -5.18 -10.10 -3.16
N PRO A 22 -4.21 -10.30 -4.08
CA PRO A 22 -4.39 -11.12 -5.27
C PRO A 22 -4.26 -12.62 -5.01
N ASP A 23 -3.57 -13.00 -3.93
CA ASP A 23 -3.31 -14.38 -3.51
C ASP A 23 -4.46 -15.00 -2.71
N THR A 24 -5.19 -14.16 -1.95
CA THR A 24 -6.30 -14.63 -1.12
C THR A 24 -7.49 -13.66 -1.17
N PRO A 25 -8.73 -14.17 -1.26
CA PRO A 25 -9.93 -13.32 -1.18
C PRO A 25 -10.23 -12.83 0.24
N TRP A 26 -9.39 -13.17 1.22
CA TRP A 26 -9.62 -12.94 2.64
C TRP A 26 -8.91 -11.70 3.19
N HIS A 27 -7.97 -11.15 2.42
CA HIS A 27 -7.24 -9.95 2.79
C HIS A 27 -7.67 -8.76 1.92
N GLY A 28 -8.00 -7.65 2.58
CA GLY A 28 -8.29 -6.38 1.93
C GLY A 28 -7.57 -5.24 2.62
N TYR A 29 -7.47 -4.11 1.93
CA TYR A 29 -6.82 -2.89 2.40
C TYR A 29 -7.75 -1.71 2.18
N ALA A 30 -7.71 -0.74 3.09
CA ALA A 30 -8.44 0.52 3.00
C ALA A 30 -7.47 1.69 3.20
N ALA A 31 -7.41 2.57 2.21
CA ALA A 31 -6.71 3.84 2.29
C ALA A 31 -7.62 4.89 2.93
N VAL A 32 -7.14 5.53 3.98
CA VAL A 32 -7.90 6.50 4.77
C VAL A 32 -7.33 7.90 4.54
N GLY A 33 -8.21 8.81 4.09
CA GLY A 33 -7.86 10.21 3.87
C GLY A 33 -7.89 11.06 5.15
N GLY A 34 -7.62 12.35 5.00
CA GLY A 34 -7.58 13.30 6.11
C GLY A 34 -6.37 13.12 7.03
N PHE A 35 -6.38 13.79 8.19
CA PHE A 35 -5.28 13.80 9.17
C PHE A 35 -5.68 13.13 10.48
N THR A 36 -4.71 12.54 11.19
CA THR A 36 -4.98 11.89 12.49
C THR A 36 -5.54 12.85 13.54
N ALA A 37 -5.25 14.15 13.44
CA ALA A 37 -5.81 15.19 14.30
C ALA A 37 -7.35 15.25 14.29
N ASN A 38 -8.00 14.78 13.22
CA ASN A 38 -9.47 14.72 13.13
C ASN A 38 -10.06 13.49 13.85
N THR A 39 -9.26 12.45 14.08
CA THR A 39 -9.65 11.22 14.78
C THR A 39 -8.55 10.76 15.76
N PRO A 40 -8.29 11.51 16.85
CA PRO A 40 -7.12 11.25 17.70
C PRO A 40 -7.12 9.87 18.38
N THR A 41 -8.29 9.25 18.55
CA THR A 41 -8.44 7.93 19.16
C THR A 41 -8.27 6.77 18.16
N THR A 42 -8.31 7.06 16.86
CA THR A 42 -8.13 6.11 15.76
C THR A 42 -7.19 6.73 14.71
N PRO A 43 -5.88 6.80 15.00
CA PRO A 43 -4.88 7.27 14.05
C PRO A 43 -4.62 6.23 12.95
N GLY A 44 -3.84 6.60 11.92
CA GLY A 44 -3.44 5.71 10.83
C GLY A 44 -4.05 6.08 9.47
N HIS A 45 -3.44 5.66 8.38
CA HIS A 45 -3.81 5.98 7.00
C HIS A 45 -3.97 4.74 6.11
N LEU A 46 -3.46 3.58 6.52
CA LEU A 46 -3.71 2.32 5.83
C LEU A 46 -4.12 1.25 6.83
N PHE A 47 -5.23 0.57 6.55
CA PHE A 47 -5.74 -0.52 7.37
C PHE A 47 -5.93 -1.77 6.53
N GLN A 48 -5.51 -2.92 7.07
CA GLN A 48 -5.80 -4.23 6.49
C GLN A 48 -7.00 -4.84 7.21
N VAL A 49 -7.90 -5.44 6.44
CA VAL A 49 -8.93 -6.33 6.95
C VAL A 49 -8.57 -7.77 6.60
N THR A 50 -8.57 -8.64 7.62
CA THR A 50 -8.45 -10.09 7.45
C THR A 50 -9.75 -10.74 7.84
N CYS A 51 -10.34 -11.49 6.91
CA CYS A 51 -11.63 -12.15 7.06
C CYS A 51 -11.48 -13.67 7.14
N THR A 52 -12.44 -14.33 7.78
CA THR A 52 -12.62 -15.79 7.65
C THR A 52 -13.49 -16.13 6.44
N ALA A 53 -13.75 -17.42 6.19
CA ALA A 53 -14.59 -17.87 5.08
C ALA A 53 -15.95 -17.13 5.06
N ASN A 54 -16.29 -16.56 3.91
CA ASN A 54 -17.46 -15.69 3.68
C ASN A 54 -17.49 -14.42 4.55
N CYS A 55 -16.38 -14.01 5.15
CA CYS A 55 -16.26 -12.88 6.08
C CYS A 55 -17.24 -12.97 7.27
N ALA A 56 -17.49 -14.18 7.78
CA ALA A 56 -18.34 -14.39 8.95
C ALA A 56 -17.76 -13.74 10.22
N SER A 57 -16.43 -13.69 10.29
CA SER A 57 -15.67 -12.83 11.21
C SER A 57 -14.58 -12.11 10.44
N PHE A 58 -14.16 -10.95 10.95
CA PHE A 58 -13.08 -10.15 10.39
C PHE A 58 -12.35 -9.41 11.50
N VAL A 59 -11.12 -8.97 11.20
CA VAL A 59 -10.29 -8.16 12.08
C VAL A 59 -9.65 -7.06 11.25
N TRP A 60 -9.71 -5.83 11.76
CA TRP A 60 -8.93 -4.70 11.22
C TRP A 60 -7.58 -4.57 11.93
N ILE A 61 -6.54 -4.29 11.16
CA ILE A 61 -5.18 -4.10 11.64
C ILE A 61 -4.65 -2.81 10.99
N ASP A 62 -4.12 -1.91 11.81
CA ASP A 62 -3.42 -0.72 11.31
C ASP A 62 -2.08 -1.15 10.67
N LYS A 63 -1.89 -0.78 9.40
CA LYS A 63 -0.68 -1.04 8.60
C LYS A 63 0.05 0.25 8.22
N SER A 64 -0.25 1.35 8.91
CA SER A 64 0.31 2.66 8.61
C SER A 64 1.81 2.74 8.90
N GLY A 65 2.29 2.07 9.94
CA GLY A 65 3.72 2.03 10.27
C GLY A 65 4.34 3.42 10.37
N ASN A 66 5.36 3.69 9.55
CA ASN A 66 6.03 4.99 9.43
C ASN A 66 5.47 5.90 8.30
N LEU A 67 4.29 5.63 7.74
CA LEU A 67 3.65 6.58 6.82
C LEU A 67 3.51 7.95 7.49
N PRO A 68 3.78 9.05 6.75
CA PRO A 68 3.59 10.39 7.29
C PRO A 68 2.10 10.63 7.61
N ASP A 69 1.82 11.56 8.53
CA ASP A 69 0.44 11.97 8.81
C ASP A 69 -0.11 12.86 7.70
N ILE A 70 -0.40 12.25 6.55
CA ILE A 70 -0.86 12.86 5.31
C ILE A 70 -1.91 11.91 4.70
N PRO A 71 -2.97 12.43 4.07
CA PRO A 71 -4.01 11.60 3.47
C PRO A 71 -3.46 10.51 2.53
N ALA A 72 -3.88 9.28 2.76
CA ALA A 72 -3.74 8.19 1.79
C ALA A 72 -4.96 8.18 0.87
N ASN A 73 -4.70 8.24 -0.44
CA ASN A 73 -5.71 8.41 -1.47
C ASN A 73 -5.98 7.13 -2.27
N SER A 74 -4.95 6.30 -2.45
CA SER A 74 -5.03 5.06 -3.23
C SER A 74 -4.15 3.98 -2.64
N VAL A 75 -4.54 2.73 -2.81
CA VAL A 75 -3.76 1.56 -2.41
C VAL A 75 -3.84 0.49 -3.49
N ILE A 76 -2.72 -0.16 -3.79
CA ILE A 76 -2.72 -1.30 -4.71
C ILE A 76 -1.67 -2.32 -4.28
N VAL A 77 -2.00 -3.61 -4.44
CA VAL A 77 -1.13 -4.74 -4.09
C VAL A 77 -0.48 -5.28 -5.35
N ASN A 78 0.80 -5.66 -5.28
CA ASN A 78 1.46 -6.29 -6.40
C ASN A 78 0.95 -7.75 -6.58
N PRO A 79 0.39 -8.13 -7.74
CA PRO A 79 -0.07 -9.49 -8.04
C PRO A 79 1.04 -10.55 -8.08
N HIS A 80 2.28 -10.18 -8.38
CA HIS A 80 3.41 -11.12 -8.36
C HIS A 80 3.98 -11.30 -6.96
N ILE A 81 3.91 -10.24 -6.13
CA ILE A 81 4.52 -10.19 -4.80
C ILE A 81 3.46 -9.65 -3.82
N PRO A 82 2.56 -10.50 -3.28
CA PRO A 82 1.46 -10.03 -2.43
C PRO A 82 1.90 -9.28 -1.16
N SER A 83 3.15 -9.48 -0.71
CA SER A 83 3.73 -8.72 0.40
C SER A 83 4.10 -7.28 0.02
N GLN A 84 4.24 -6.99 -1.28
CA GLN A 84 4.53 -5.66 -1.79
C GLN A 84 3.25 -4.87 -2.01
N VAL A 85 3.14 -3.74 -1.32
CA VAL A 85 1.97 -2.85 -1.37
C VAL A 85 2.42 -1.43 -1.66
N PHE A 86 1.66 -0.75 -2.51
CA PHE A 86 1.85 0.64 -2.88
C PHE A 86 0.72 1.49 -2.30
N VAL A 87 1.07 2.68 -1.79
CA VAL A 87 0.12 3.66 -1.27
C VAL A 87 0.40 5.02 -1.90
N GLY A 88 -0.62 5.56 -2.57
CA GLY A 88 -0.61 6.92 -3.08
C GLY A 88 -1.09 7.90 -2.03
N THR A 89 -0.32 8.95 -1.76
CA THR A 89 -0.64 9.99 -0.77
C THR A 89 -0.64 11.39 -1.41
N ASP A 90 -1.03 12.41 -0.65
CA ASP A 90 -0.88 13.81 -1.06
C ASP A 90 0.59 14.25 -1.25
N TRP A 91 1.55 13.45 -0.76
CA TRP A 91 2.98 13.75 -0.80
C TRP A 91 3.81 12.75 -1.64
N GLY A 92 3.13 12.00 -2.50
CA GLY A 92 3.76 11.07 -3.43
C GLY A 92 3.39 9.62 -3.16
N LEU A 93 4.11 8.75 -3.85
CA LEU A 93 3.97 7.31 -3.77
C LEU A 93 4.87 6.74 -2.69
N TYR A 94 4.31 5.89 -1.85
CA TYR A 94 5.04 5.06 -0.90
C TYR A 94 4.85 3.59 -1.26
N TYR A 95 5.82 2.76 -0.90
CA TYR A 95 5.73 1.33 -1.05
C TYR A 95 6.38 0.62 0.13
N THR A 96 5.98 -0.62 0.35
CA THR A 96 6.67 -1.57 1.22
C THR A 96 6.80 -2.88 0.47
N ASP A 97 7.88 -3.62 0.71
CA ASP A 97 8.08 -4.98 0.19
C ASP A 97 7.61 -6.06 1.17
N ASP A 98 7.26 -5.66 2.40
CA ASP A 98 6.80 -6.53 3.48
C ASP A 98 5.66 -5.87 4.28
N ILE A 99 4.44 -6.06 3.80
CA ILE A 99 3.21 -5.59 4.47
C ILE A 99 2.92 -6.35 5.77
N ASP A 100 3.53 -7.51 5.99
CA ASP A 100 3.31 -8.34 7.18
C ASP A 100 4.25 -7.98 8.33
N ALA A 101 5.30 -7.20 8.07
CA ALA A 101 6.14 -6.59 9.08
C ALA A 101 5.33 -5.84 10.14
N ASN A 102 5.83 -5.86 11.38
CA ASN A 102 5.22 -5.15 12.50
C ASN A 102 6.29 -4.43 13.33
N PRO A 103 6.43 -3.09 13.21
CA PRO A 103 5.66 -2.20 12.34
C PRO A 103 6.04 -2.35 10.86
N VAL A 104 5.10 -2.03 9.96
CA VAL A 104 5.39 -1.91 8.52
C VAL A 104 6.36 -0.75 8.27
N VAL A 105 7.32 -0.96 7.39
CA VAL A 105 8.24 0.10 6.94
C VAL A 105 7.92 0.46 5.49
N TRP A 106 7.50 1.70 5.32
CA TRP A 106 7.20 2.36 4.05
C TRP A 106 8.39 3.18 3.59
N GLN A 107 8.70 3.02 2.31
CA GLN A 107 9.72 3.76 1.58
C GLN A 107 9.03 4.69 0.60
N ARG A 108 9.50 5.94 0.52
CA ARG A 108 9.02 6.89 -0.47
C ARG A 108 9.64 6.54 -1.83
N HIS A 109 8.82 6.53 -2.88
CA HIS A 109 9.29 6.34 -4.24
C HIS A 109 9.85 7.66 -4.81
N GLU A 110 11.12 7.66 -5.20
CA GLU A 110 11.85 8.86 -5.63
C GLU A 110 11.69 9.17 -7.13
N GLY A 111 11.02 8.31 -7.90
CA GLY A 111 10.83 8.50 -9.34
C GLY A 111 9.85 9.61 -9.75
N LEU A 112 9.13 10.23 -8.80
CA LEU A 112 8.19 11.33 -9.06
C LEU A 112 8.40 12.50 -8.09
N PRO A 113 8.09 13.74 -8.53
CA PRO A 113 8.11 14.92 -7.66
C PRO A 113 7.10 14.78 -6.51
N HIS A 114 7.19 15.68 -5.52
CA HIS A 114 6.18 15.78 -4.47
C HIS A 114 4.85 16.19 -5.10
N VAL A 115 3.94 15.23 -5.23
CA VAL A 115 2.63 15.41 -5.84
C VAL A 115 1.63 14.44 -5.25
N MET A 116 0.39 14.90 -5.15
CA MET A 116 -0.75 14.05 -4.82
C MET A 116 -0.94 12.95 -5.87
N VAL A 117 -0.88 11.70 -5.41
CA VAL A 117 -1.28 10.52 -6.16
C VAL A 117 -2.76 10.29 -5.89
N TRP A 118 -3.59 10.35 -6.92
CA TRP A 118 -5.05 10.15 -6.80
C TRP A 118 -5.46 8.71 -6.94
N ASP A 119 -4.81 8.00 -7.87
CA ASP A 119 -5.20 6.65 -8.26
C ASP A 119 -3.98 5.90 -8.81
N MET A 120 -4.04 4.58 -8.77
CA MET A 120 -3.03 3.68 -9.30
C MET A 120 -3.71 2.50 -10.01
N ALA A 121 -3.10 2.04 -11.09
CA ALA A 121 -3.59 0.86 -11.79
C ALA A 121 -2.42 -0.02 -12.22
N ILE A 122 -2.60 -1.33 -12.11
CA ILE A 122 -1.72 -2.32 -12.71
C ILE A 122 -2.35 -2.78 -14.02
N ASP A 123 -1.57 -2.86 -15.09
CA ASP A 123 -2.05 -3.33 -16.38
C ASP A 123 -2.46 -4.82 -16.33
N ARG A 124 -3.28 -5.25 -17.29
CA ARG A 124 -3.78 -6.65 -17.33
C ARG A 124 -2.68 -7.69 -17.54
N GLY A 125 -1.52 -7.30 -18.05
CA GLY A 125 -0.37 -8.18 -18.19
C GLY A 125 0.49 -8.27 -16.93
N PHE A 126 0.18 -7.50 -15.89
CA PHE A 126 0.98 -7.39 -14.67
C PHE A 126 2.44 -7.02 -14.95
N THR A 127 2.64 -6.09 -15.88
CA THR A 127 3.97 -5.64 -16.33
C THR A 127 4.31 -4.24 -15.82
N THR A 128 3.31 -3.42 -15.52
CA THR A 128 3.46 -1.99 -15.31
C THR A 128 2.53 -1.49 -14.20
N LEU A 129 3.09 -0.73 -13.27
CA LEU A 129 2.33 0.10 -12.34
C LEU A 129 2.18 1.50 -12.94
N ALA A 130 0.94 1.89 -13.23
CA ALA A 130 0.57 3.24 -13.61
C ALA A 130 0.11 4.05 -12.39
N VAL A 131 0.59 5.29 -12.28
CA VAL A 131 0.35 6.18 -11.14
C VAL A 131 -0.21 7.50 -11.67
N PHE A 132 -1.45 7.82 -11.29
CA PHE A 132 -2.17 9.01 -11.74
C PHE A 132 -2.04 10.13 -10.72
N THR A 133 -1.44 11.24 -11.14
CA THR A 133 -1.10 12.35 -10.25
C THR A 133 -1.96 13.58 -10.52
N ARG A 134 -2.23 14.37 -9.48
CA ARG A 134 -2.93 15.64 -9.65
C ARG A 134 -2.06 16.62 -10.43
N SER A 135 -2.53 17.07 -11.59
CA SER A 135 -1.90 18.14 -12.39
C SER A 135 -0.50 17.82 -12.95
N ARG A 136 -0.03 16.57 -12.87
CA ARG A 136 1.29 16.14 -13.38
C ARG A 136 1.23 14.89 -14.27
N GLY A 137 0.04 14.56 -14.76
CA GLY A 137 -0.18 13.44 -15.68
C GLY A 137 -0.08 12.08 -15.01
N ALA A 138 0.22 11.07 -15.84
CA ALA A 138 0.41 9.69 -15.42
C ALA A 138 1.89 9.30 -15.52
N TRP A 139 2.35 8.53 -14.55
CA TRP A 139 3.70 7.97 -14.49
C TRP A 139 3.59 6.45 -14.54
N ALA A 140 4.61 5.79 -15.08
CA ALA A 140 4.59 4.34 -15.23
C ALA A 140 5.99 3.77 -14.97
N TRP A 141 6.03 2.67 -14.23
CA TRP A 141 7.25 1.88 -13.99
C TRP A 141 6.99 0.40 -14.22
N PRO A 142 8.01 -0.37 -14.64
CA PRO A 142 7.93 -1.81 -14.64
C PRO A 142 7.54 -2.33 -13.24
N LEU A 143 6.57 -3.24 -13.21
CA LEU A 143 6.15 -3.87 -11.97
C LEU A 143 7.19 -4.91 -11.54
N PRO A 144 7.67 -4.88 -10.29
CA PRO A 144 8.55 -5.93 -9.78
C PRO A 144 7.89 -7.31 -9.86
N THR A 145 8.60 -8.32 -10.35
CA THR A 145 8.09 -9.70 -10.47
C THR A 145 8.62 -10.63 -9.39
N GLU A 146 9.69 -10.23 -8.70
CA GLU A 146 10.30 -10.99 -7.61
C GLU A 146 10.66 -10.02 -6.47
N PRO A 147 10.65 -10.47 -5.20
CA PRO A 147 11.06 -9.64 -4.07
C PRO A 147 12.44 -9.04 -4.30
N ALA A 148 12.64 -7.80 -3.86
CA ALA A 148 13.94 -7.15 -3.93
C ALA A 148 14.97 -7.98 -3.14
N ASN A 149 15.89 -8.64 -3.85
CA ASN A 149 16.98 -9.38 -3.21
C ASN A 149 18.16 -8.41 -3.02
N PRO A 150 18.52 -8.05 -1.77
CA PRO A 150 19.65 -7.16 -1.50
C PRO A 150 20.98 -7.73 -2.02
N ASP A 151 21.11 -9.04 -2.18
CA ASP A 151 22.33 -9.69 -2.70
C ASP A 151 22.47 -9.53 -4.22
N LEU A 152 21.39 -9.22 -4.95
CA LEU A 152 21.48 -8.97 -6.40
C LEU A 152 22.00 -7.57 -6.73
N LEU A 153 22.02 -6.66 -5.76
CA LEU A 153 22.55 -5.30 -5.93
C LEU A 153 24.09 -5.29 -6.03
N PHE A 154 24.74 -6.36 -5.56
CA PHE A 154 26.20 -6.54 -5.61
C PHE A 154 26.65 -7.65 -6.56
N ARG A 155 25.72 -8.38 -7.21
CA ARG A 155 26.03 -9.48 -8.13
C ARG A 155 26.55 -8.97 -9.47
N ASN A 156 27.71 -8.34 -9.44
CA ASN A 156 28.47 -7.86 -10.59
C ASN A 156 29.45 -8.93 -11.10
N GLY A 157 29.38 -10.16 -10.57
CA GLY A 157 30.21 -11.29 -11.03
C GLY A 157 31.65 -11.30 -10.50
N PHE A 158 32.02 -10.44 -9.54
CA PHE A 158 33.36 -10.39 -8.94
C PHE A 158 33.52 -11.18 -7.63
N GLU A 159 32.46 -11.86 -7.17
CA GLU A 159 32.43 -12.52 -5.85
C GLU A 159 33.09 -13.92 -5.84
N ASN A 160 33.55 -14.43 -6.98
CA ASN A 160 34.16 -15.76 -7.09
C ASN A 160 35.69 -15.75 -7.24
N ASP A 161 36.36 -14.60 -7.03
CA ASP A 161 37.83 -14.47 -7.21
C ASP A 161 38.60 -14.23 -5.90
N LEU A 162 38.20 -14.88 -4.78
CA LEU A 162 39.02 -14.97 -3.56
C LEU A 162 39.10 -16.41 -3.02
#